data_AF-A0A348ZT52-F1
#
_entry.id   AF-A0A348ZT52-F1
#
_cell.length_a   1.000
_cell.length_b   1.000
_cell.length_c   1.000
_cell.angle_alpha   90.00
_cell.angle_beta   90.00
_cell.angle_gamma   90.00
#
_symmetry.space_group_name_H-M   'P 1'
#
loop_
_entity.id
_entity.type
_entity.pdbx_description
1 polymer ?
#
loop_
_entity_poly.entity_id
_entity_poly.type
_entity_poly.pdbx_seq_one_letter_code
_entity_poly.pdbx_strand_id
1 'polypeptide(L)'
;MRLEWTLKAFGDLRQAGEYIATDNPEAAKRMAARIKEAVEYLIDHPNMGRPGRLVNTRELVVSGTPFIVVYWVKGAAIQILRVLHHAKRWP
;
A
#
# COMPACT_ATOMS: atom_id res chain seq x y z
N MET A 1 12.96 6.94 -9.29
CA MET A 1 12.80 5.49 -9.04
C MET A 1 11.59 4.96 -9.81
N ARG A 2 11.46 3.66 -10.05
CA ARG A 2 10.28 3.04 -10.66
C ARG A 2 9.38 2.39 -9.62
N LEU A 3 8.07 2.47 -9.79
CA LEU A 3 7.08 1.76 -8.97
C LEU A 3 6.67 0.46 -9.64
N GLU A 4 6.72 -0.65 -8.91
CA GLU A 4 6.35 -1.97 -9.40
C GLU A 4 5.35 -2.60 -8.44
N TRP A 5 4.14 -2.89 -8.93
CA TRP A 5 3.11 -3.53 -8.11
C TRP A 5 3.12 -5.04 -8.34
N THR A 6 3.15 -5.80 -7.25
CA THR A 6 2.92 -7.25 -7.35
C THR A 6 1.44 -7.55 -7.58
N LEU A 7 1.16 -8.73 -8.15
CA LEU A 7 -0.22 -9.21 -8.31
C LEU A 7 -0.96 -9.32 -6.95
N LYS A 8 -0.23 -9.62 -5.87
CA LYS A 8 -0.80 -9.68 -4.51
C LYS A 8 -1.23 -8.29 -4.03
N ALA A 9 -0.40 -7.27 -4.20
CA ALA A 9 -0.76 -5.89 -3.85
C ALA A 9 -1.98 -5.39 -4.64
N PHE A 10 -2.02 -5.68 -5.95
CA PHE A 10 -3.19 -5.38 -6.77
C PHE A 10 -4.45 -6.11 -6.30
N GLY A 11 -4.33 -7.40 -5.97
CA GLY A 11 -5.44 -8.19 -5.44
C GLY A 11 -5.95 -7.66 -4.09
N ASP A 12 -5.04 -7.27 -3.20
CA ASP A 12 -5.40 -6.68 -1.91
C ASP A 12 -6.19 -5.36 -2.10
N LEU A 13 -5.69 -4.46 -2.96
CA LEU A 13 -6.33 -3.16 -3.23
C LEU A 13 -7.71 -3.36 -3.87
N ARG A 14 -7.83 -4.31 -4.82
CA ARG A 14 -9.11 -4.65 -5.45
C ARG A 14 -10.10 -5.20 -4.42
N GLN A 15 -9.70 -6.17 -3.61
CA GLN A 15 -10.58 -6.75 -2.59
C GLN A 15 -11.03 -5.71 -1.56
N ALA A 16 -10.13 -4.82 -1.14
CA ALA A 16 -10.46 -3.72 -0.25
C ALA A 16 -11.45 -2.74 -0.88
N GLY A 17 -11.23 -2.37 -2.15
CA GLY A 17 -12.11 -1.50 -2.91
C GLY A 17 -13.51 -2.11 -3.08
N GLU A 18 -13.59 -3.37 -3.52
CA GLU A 18 -14.84 -4.11 -3.67
C GLU A 18 -15.60 -4.19 -2.34
N TYR A 19 -14.91 -4.52 -1.24
CA TYR A 19 -15.52 -4.60 0.09
C TYR A 19 -16.08 -3.25 0.57
N ILE A 20 -15.33 -2.16 0.41
CA ILE A 20 -15.80 -0.83 0.84
C ILE A 20 -16.93 -0.34 -0.07
N ALA A 21 -16.86 -0.65 -1.37
CA ALA A 21 -17.85 -0.19 -2.35
C ALA A 21 -19.24 -0.80 -2.16
N THR A 22 -19.37 -1.93 -1.46
CA THR A 22 -20.70 -2.50 -1.14
C THR A 22 -21.52 -1.56 -0.25
N ASP A 23 -20.86 -0.81 0.64
CA ASP A 23 -21.50 0.16 1.54
C ASP A 23 -21.37 1.60 1.00
N ASN A 24 -20.18 1.98 0.52
CA ASN A 24 -19.90 3.34 0.07
C ASN A 24 -18.88 3.38 -1.08
N PRO A 25 -19.35 3.40 -2.35
CA PRO A 25 -18.49 3.46 -3.53
C PRO A 25 -17.55 4.68 -3.56
N GLU A 26 -18.01 5.83 -3.05
CA GLU A 26 -17.19 7.04 -3.00
C GLU A 26 -16.08 6.93 -1.96
N ALA A 27 -16.32 6.23 -0.85
CA ALA A 27 -15.27 5.91 0.13
C ALA A 27 -14.21 4.97 -0.48
N ALA A 28 -14.61 4.01 -1.31
CA ALA A 28 -13.67 3.13 -2.01
C ALA A 28 -12.76 3.91 -2.98
N LYS A 29 -13.33 4.84 -3.76
CA LYS A 29 -12.55 5.73 -4.64
C LYS A 29 -11.55 6.59 -3.85
N ARG A 30 -12.01 7.22 -2.76
CA ARG A 30 -11.15 8.04 -1.88
C ARG A 30 -10.03 7.23 -1.23
N MET A 31 -10.31 5.99 -0.84
CA MET A 31 -9.30 5.07 -0.30
C MET A 31 -8.24 4.75 -1.35
N ALA A 32 -8.65 4.35 -2.56
CA ALA A 32 -7.73 4.01 -3.63
C ALA A 32 -6.85 5.21 -4.05
N ALA A 33 -7.44 6.41 -4.14
CA ALA A 33 -6.72 7.64 -4.44
C ALA A 33 -5.63 7.95 -3.40
N ARG A 34 -5.96 7.84 -2.10
CA ARG A 34 -4.99 8.07 -1.01
C ARG A 34 -3.84 7.07 -1.03
N ILE A 35 -4.13 5.79 -1.29
CA ILE A 35 -3.09 4.75 -1.38
C ILE A 35 -2.19 5.02 -2.59
N LYS A 36 -2.77 5.38 -3.74
CA LYS A 36 -2.01 5.73 -4.94
C LYS A 36 -1.07 6.91 -4.67
N GLU A 37 -1.59 8.01 -4.12
CA GLU A 37 -0.81 9.21 -3.80
C GLU A 37 0.34 8.88 -2.82
N ALA A 38 0.06 8.13 -1.75
CA ALA A 38 1.07 7.72 -0.79
C ALA A 38 2.18 6.86 -1.42
N VAL A 39 1.82 5.97 -2.35
CA VAL A 39 2.79 5.16 -3.10
C VAL A 39 3.60 6.01 -4.08
N GLU A 40 3.00 7.03 -4.71
CA GLU A 40 3.71 7.94 -5.61
C GLU A 40 4.80 8.74 -4.89
N TYR A 41 4.55 9.19 -3.66
CA TYR A 41 5.56 9.85 -2.83
C TYR A 41 6.79 8.97 -2.52
N LEU A 42 6.65 7.64 -2.59
CA LEU A 42 7.80 6.75 -2.36
C LEU A 42 8.89 6.94 -3.43
N ILE A 43 8.55 7.40 -4.64
CA ILE A 43 9.53 7.64 -5.72
C ILE A 43 10.62 8.61 -5.26
N ASP A 44 10.23 9.65 -4.54
CA ASP A 44 11.11 10.71 -4.05
C ASP A 44 11.59 10.43 -2.61
N HIS A 45 10.79 9.69 -1.84
CA HIS A 45 11.05 9.40 -0.44
C HIS A 45 10.97 7.89 -0.12
N PRO A 46 11.85 7.06 -0.71
CA PRO A 46 11.78 5.60 -0.59
C PRO A 46 11.94 5.10 0.86
N ASN A 47 12.54 5.91 1.73
CA ASN A 47 12.75 5.59 3.14
C ASN A 47 11.65 6.10 4.08
N MET A 48 10.54 6.64 3.57
CA MET A 48 9.45 7.21 4.37
C MET A 48 8.74 6.15 5.24
N GLY A 49 8.55 4.93 4.73
CA GLY A 49 7.99 3.83 5.53
C GLY A 49 8.96 3.41 6.63
N ARG A 50 8.45 2.93 7.76
CA ARG A 50 9.30 2.36 8.83
C ARG A 50 9.86 0.99 8.42
N PRO A 51 10.94 0.51 9.03
CA PRO A 51 11.35 -0.89 8.89
C PRO A 51 10.18 -1.85 9.15
N GLY A 52 9.93 -2.78 8.24
CA GLY A 52 8.82 -3.71 8.31
C GLY A 52 9.14 -4.96 9.10
N ARG A 53 8.12 -5.79 9.35
CA ARG A 53 8.24 -7.05 10.12
C ARG A 53 9.04 -8.15 9.41
N LEU A 54 9.18 -8.06 8.09
CA LEU A 54 9.96 -9.00 7.29
C LEU A 54 11.28 -8.34 6.89
N VAL A 55 12.33 -9.14 6.77
CA VAL A 55 13.65 -8.63 6.37
C VAL A 55 13.55 -7.87 5.05
N ASN A 56 14.23 -6.73 5.00
CA ASN A 56 14.25 -5.77 3.89
C ASN A 56 12.92 -5.07 3.58
N THR A 57 11.79 -5.42 4.21
CA THR A 57 10.52 -4.69 4.00
C THR A 57 10.51 -3.35 4.71
N ARG A 58 9.71 -2.45 4.14
CA ARG A 58 9.25 -1.22 4.78
C ARG A 58 7.74 -1.21 4.81
N GLU A 59 7.20 -0.58 5.84
CA GLU A 59 5.76 -0.40 6.05
C GLU A 59 5.44 1.09 6.01
N LEU A 60 4.67 1.50 5.01
CA LEU A 60 4.13 2.85 4.90
C LEU A 60 2.68 2.84 5.41
N VAL A 61 2.43 3.55 6.51
CA VAL A 61 1.07 3.81 6.98
C VAL A 61 0.45 4.88 6.08
N VAL A 62 -0.70 4.60 5.46
CA VAL A 62 -1.37 5.55 4.57
C VAL A 62 -2.33 6.41 5.38
N SER A 63 -1.89 7.62 5.72
CA SER A 63 -2.65 8.59 6.52
C SER A 63 -4.08 8.81 6.01
N GLY A 64 -5.03 8.86 6.94
CA GLY A 64 -6.45 9.01 6.61
C GLY A 64 -7.10 7.74 6.04
N THR A 65 -6.42 6.60 6.09
CA THR A 65 -6.99 5.29 5.75
C THR A 65 -6.55 4.24 6.77
N PRO A 66 -7.29 3.13 6.91
CA PRO A 66 -6.85 2.04 7.76
C PRO A 66 -5.83 1.11 7.08
N PHE A 67 -5.10 1.56 6.05
CA PHE A 67 -4.22 0.71 5.24
C PHE A 67 -2.73 0.96 5.48
N ILE A 68 -1.96 -0.12 5.35
CA ILE A 68 -0.51 -0.17 5.39
C ILE A 68 -0.03 -0.74 4.05
N VAL A 69 0.88 -0.04 3.39
CA VAL A 69 1.56 -0.52 2.19
C VAL A 69 2.88 -1.16 2.60
N VAL A 70 3.05 -2.45 2.29
CA VAL A 70 4.31 -3.17 2.51
C VAL A 70 5.10 -3.16 1.21
N TYR A 71 6.35 -2.69 1.26
CA TYR A 71 7.18 -2.54 0.06
C TYR A 71 8.66 -2.85 0.30
N TRP A 72 9.38 -3.05 -0.82
CA TRP A 72 10.84 -3.15 -0.87
C TRP A 72 11.44 -2.03 -1.68
N VAL A 73 12.64 -1.61 -1.30
CA VAL A 73 13.50 -0.74 -2.11
C VAL A 73 14.64 -1.61 -2.65
N LYS A 74 14.68 -1.82 -3.97
CA LYS A 74 15.70 -2.65 -4.63
C LYS A 74 16.32 -1.87 -5.78
N GLY A 75 17.53 -1.37 -5.57
CA GLY A 75 18.21 -0.51 -6.55
C GLY A 75 17.36 0.71 -6.89
N ALA A 76 16.99 0.87 -8.16
CA ALA A 76 16.17 1.98 -8.64
C ALA A 76 14.65 1.71 -8.63
N ALA A 77 14.20 0.59 -8.05
CA ALA A 77 12.79 0.18 -8.02
C ALA A 77 12.24 0.10 -6.60
N ILE A 78 10.96 0.42 -6.48
CA ILE A 78 10.14 0.28 -5.28
C ILE A 78 9.06 -0.72 -5.61
N GLN A 79 9.13 -1.88 -4.97
CA GLN A 79 8.21 -2.96 -5.23
C GLN A 79 7.12 -3.02 -4.15
N ILE A 80 5.88 -2.78 -4.54
CA ILE A 80 4.71 -2.84 -3.67
C ILE A 80 4.26 -4.29 -3.54
N LEU A 81 4.47 -4.85 -2.35
CA LEU A 81 4.27 -6.27 -2.07
C LEU A 81 2.84 -6.56 -1.63
N ARG A 82 2.29 -5.74 -0.72
CA ARG A 82 0.96 -5.92 -0.12
C ARG A 82 0.32 -4.59 0.22
N VAL A 83 -1.02 -4.55 0.24
CA VAL A 83 -1.83 -3.44 0.74
C VAL A 83 -2.77 -3.96 1.82
N LEU A 84 -2.42 -3.75 3.09
CA LEU A 84 -3.05 -4.46 4.19
C LEU A 84 -3.89 -3.53 5.04
N HIS A 85 -5.14 -3.92 5.32
CA HIS A 85 -5.91 -3.26 6.37
C HIS A 85 -5.24 -3.53 7.73
N HIS A 86 -5.04 -2.52 8.58
CA HIS A 86 -4.27 -2.65 9.84
C HIS A 86 -4.85 -3.70 10.79
N ALA A 87 -6.15 -3.97 10.70
CA ALA A 87 -6.86 -4.95 11.52
C ALA A 87 -6.76 -6.40 10.96
N LYS A 88 -6.30 -6.60 9.72
CA LYS A 88 -6.06 -7.95 9.20
C LYS A 88 -4.78 -8.51 9.82
N ARG A 89 -4.79 -9.81 10.14
CA ARG A 89 -3.58 -10.52 10.57
C ARG A 89 -2.53 -10.48 9.47
N TRP A 90 -1.37 -9.96 9.85
CA TRP A 90 -0.13 -9.93 9.11
C TRP A 90 1.00 -10.04 10.16
N PRO A 91 2.00 -10.91 10.00
CA PRO A 91 2.21 -11.88 8.92
C PRO A 91 1.17 -13.00 8.88
#